data_AF-A0A6G8ARY5-F1
#
_entry.id   AF-A0A6G8ARY5-F1
#
_cell.length_a   1.000
_cell.length_b   1.000
_cell.length_c   1.000
_cell.angle_alpha   90.00
_cell.angle_beta   90.00
_cell.angle_gamma   90.00
#
_symmetry.space_group_name_H-M   'P 1'
#
loop_
_entity.id
_entity.type
_entity.pdbx_description
1 polymer ?
#
loop_
_entity_poly.entity_id
_entity_poly.type
_entity_poly.pdbx_seq_one_letter_code
_entity_poly.pdbx_strand_id
1 'polypeptide(L)'
;MERRVIAIFSFIRNKDGGILLPVLAILVMFTTMTLYVLQDYSVRRKMLVSTQDFYLAKSIEEMAILEFKEDMKQGEKLFQYNIGTVDISYDKEKKNHKITTSLNNQYKRTTNRTIKE
;
A
#
# COMPACT_ATOMS: atom_id res chain seq x y z
N MET A 1 31.80 -47.27 10.41
CA MET A 1 31.16 -46.16 11.14
C MET A 1 32.07 -44.95 11.01
N GLU A 2 31.52 -43.85 10.46
CA GLU A 2 31.99 -42.46 10.50
C GLU A 2 33.39 -42.06 10.00
N ARG A 3 33.49 -41.72 8.70
CA ARG A 3 34.50 -40.79 8.16
C ARG A 3 33.82 -39.58 7.51
N ARG A 4 33.15 -38.73 8.29
CA ARG A 4 32.50 -37.51 7.74
C ARG A 4 32.63 -36.23 8.58
N VAL A 5 33.54 -36.16 9.55
CA VAL A 5 33.64 -34.98 10.45
C VAL A 5 34.90 -34.12 10.22
N ILE A 6 35.88 -34.56 9.43
CA ILE A 6 37.24 -33.97 9.48
C ILE A 6 37.47 -32.85 8.44
N ALA A 7 36.63 -32.74 7.40
CA ALA A 7 36.86 -31.75 6.34
C ALA A 7 36.81 -30.29 6.84
N ILE A 8 35.92 -29.99 7.80
CA ILE A 8 35.73 -28.64 8.35
C ILE A 8 36.96 -28.18 9.15
N PHE A 9 37.64 -29.10 9.85
CA PHE A 9 38.81 -28.77 10.67
C PHE A 9 40.11 -28.65 9.87
N SER A 10 40.20 -29.28 8.69
CA SER A 10 41.41 -29.19 7.85
C SER A 10 41.63 -27.80 7.24
N PHE A 11 40.56 -27.01 7.07
CA PHE A 11 40.63 -25.64 6.56
C PHE A 11 41.19 -24.64 7.59
N ILE A 12 41.07 -24.94 8.89
CA ILE A 12 41.55 -24.09 9.99
C ILE A 12 43.09 -24.13 10.10
N ARG A 13 43.75 -25.14 9.54
CA ARG A 13 45.20 -25.35 9.69
C ARG A 13 46.05 -24.49 8.74
N ASN A 14 45.48 -23.96 7.65
CA ASN A 14 46.13 -22.96 6.79
C ASN A 14 45.65 -21.56 7.20
N LYS A 15 46.53 -20.81 7.88
CA LYS A 15 46.24 -19.48 8.46
C LYS A 15 45.76 -18.43 7.45
N ASP A 16 45.96 -18.65 6.15
CA ASP A 16 45.61 -17.71 5.09
C ASP A 16 44.13 -17.80 4.66
N GLY A 17 43.41 -18.87 5.01
CA GLY A 17 41.98 -19.05 4.70
C GLY A 17 41.02 -18.76 5.86
N GLY A 18 41.52 -18.67 7.10
CA GLY A 18 40.71 -18.60 8.31
C GLY A 18 39.91 -17.30 8.51
N ILE A 19 40.31 -16.22 7.84
CA ILE A 19 39.65 -14.90 7.94
C ILE A 19 38.49 -14.78 6.94
N LEU A 20 38.49 -15.57 5.86
CA LEU A 20 37.49 -15.46 4.80
C LEU A 20 36.08 -15.81 5.28
N LEU A 21 35.95 -16.88 6.08
CA LEU A 21 34.66 -17.32 6.63
C LEU A 21 34.01 -16.31 7.58
N PRO A 22 34.70 -15.75 8.60
CA PRO A 22 34.10 -14.73 9.46
C PRO A 22 33.79 -13.44 8.70
N VAL A 23 34.62 -13.01 7.74
CA VAL A 23 34.34 -11.84 6.91
C VAL A 23 33.09 -12.07 6.05
N LEU A 24 32.95 -13.25 5.44
CA LEU A 24 31.77 -13.62 4.68
C LEU A 24 30.52 -13.65 5.57
N ALA A 25 30.62 -14.19 6.78
CA ALA A 25 29.51 -14.22 7.73
C ALA A 25 29.04 -12.80 8.11
N ILE A 26 29.97 -11.87 8.36
CA ILE A 26 29.67 -10.47 8.63
C ILE A 26 29.00 -9.80 7.42
N LEU A 27 29.52 -10.03 6.21
CA LEU A 27 28.93 -9.50 4.97
C LEU A 27 27.50 -10.01 4.75
N VAL A 28 27.26 -11.30 5.00
CA VAL A 28 25.93 -11.89 4.91
C VAL A 28 24.99 -11.27 5.94
N MET A 29 25.42 -11.13 7.21
CA MET A 29 24.62 -10.46 8.25
C MET A 29 24.29 -9.01 7.89
N PHE A 30 25.26 -8.27 7.36
CA PHE A 30 25.03 -6.89 6.95
C PHE A 30 24.06 -6.79 5.77
N THR A 31 24.19 -7.69 4.81
CA THR A 31 23.31 -7.76 3.64
C THR A 31 21.89 -8.13 4.05
N THR A 32 21.70 -9.13 4.90
CA THR A 32 20.36 -9.53 5.37
C THR A 32 19.70 -8.44 6.20
N MET A 33 20.46 -7.76 7.06
CA MET A 33 19.96 -6.61 7.83
C MET A 33 19.52 -5.47 6.90
N THR A 34 20.31 -5.15 5.88
CA THR A 34 19.99 -4.10 4.91
C THR A 34 18.73 -4.46 4.11
N LEU A 35 18.61 -5.71 3.65
CA LEU A 35 17.42 -6.19 2.94
C LEU A 35 16.16 -6.08 3.81
N TYR A 36 16.26 -6.44 5.10
CA TYR A 36 15.14 -6.32 6.04
C TYR A 36 14.67 -4.87 6.20
N VAL A 37 15.61 -3.92 6.37
CA VAL A 37 15.30 -2.50 6.49
C VAL A 37 14.65 -1.96 5.21
N LEU A 38 15.15 -2.34 4.04
CA LEU A 38 14.57 -1.93 2.76
C LEU A 38 13.16 -2.48 2.57
N GLN A 39 12.93 -3.74 2.95
CA GLN A 39 11.62 -4.36 2.88
C GLN A 39 10.62 -3.62 3.79
N ASP A 40 11.00 -3.37 5.04
CA ASP A 40 10.17 -2.68 6.02
C ASP A 40 9.85 -1.24 5.59
N TYR A 41 10.83 -0.52 5.05
CA TYR A 41 10.62 0.82 4.47
C TYR A 41 9.67 0.78 3.28
N SER A 42 9.82 -0.18 2.35
CA SER A 42 8.93 -0.35 1.21
C SER A 42 7.48 -0.63 1.63
N VAL A 43 7.28 -1.50 2.62
CA VAL A 43 5.95 -1.79 3.17
C VAL A 43 5.33 -0.55 3.80
N ARG A 44 6.08 0.16 4.66
CA ARG A 44 5.59 1.41 5.26
C ARG A 44 5.26 2.47 4.23
N ARG A 45 6.11 2.65 3.21
CA ARG A 45 5.87 3.61 2.13
C ARG A 45 4.60 3.26 1.34
N LYS A 46 4.40 1.98 0.99
CA LYS A 46 3.17 1.53 0.32
C LYS A 46 1.93 1.78 1.18
N MET A 47 2.01 1.50 2.47
CA MET A 47 0.92 1.77 3.41
C MET A 47 0.61 3.27 3.46
N LEU A 48 1.61 4.14 3.64
CA LEU A 48 1.44 5.59 3.68
C LEU A 48 0.80 6.15 2.41
N VAL A 49 1.26 5.74 1.23
CA VAL A 49 0.67 6.15 -0.05
C VAL A 49 -0.78 5.69 -0.14
N SER A 50 -1.06 4.42 0.17
CA SER A 50 -2.43 3.91 0.16
C SER A 50 -3.34 4.64 1.17
N THR A 51 -2.82 5.01 2.33
CA THR A 51 -3.56 5.75 3.36
C THR A 51 -3.83 7.18 2.88
N GLN A 52 -2.83 7.84 2.30
CA GLN A 52 -2.98 9.17 1.71
C GLN A 52 -4.05 9.17 0.62
N ASP A 53 -3.99 8.21 -0.31
CA ASP A 53 -4.95 8.06 -1.41
C ASP A 53 -6.37 7.81 -0.88
N PHE A 54 -6.49 6.99 0.16
CA PHE A 54 -7.77 6.76 0.83
C PHE A 54 -8.36 8.06 1.41
N TYR A 55 -7.55 8.85 2.12
CA TYR A 55 -8.02 10.10 2.70
C TYR A 55 -8.35 11.15 1.64
N LEU A 56 -7.55 11.27 0.59
CA LEU A 56 -7.84 12.15 -0.55
C LEU A 56 -9.17 11.78 -1.21
N ALA A 57 -9.37 10.49 -1.51
CA ALA A 57 -10.63 10.00 -2.07
C ALA A 57 -11.82 10.28 -1.14
N LYS A 58 -11.62 10.15 0.18
CA LYS A 58 -12.67 10.47 1.17
C LYS A 58 -12.98 11.95 1.22
N SER A 59 -11.98 12.82 1.15
CA SER A 59 -12.19 14.28 1.16
C SER A 59 -12.97 14.76 -0.06
N ILE A 60 -12.63 14.30 -1.27
CA ILE A 60 -13.39 14.69 -2.47
C ILE A 60 -14.78 14.07 -2.51
N GLU A 61 -14.95 12.86 -1.96
CA GLU A 61 -16.26 12.25 -1.77
C GLU A 61 -17.15 13.12 -0.86
N GLU A 62 -16.61 13.61 0.26
CA GLU A 62 -17.34 14.47 1.19
C GLU A 62 -17.68 15.83 0.57
N MET A 63 -16.76 16.45 -0.19
CA MET A 63 -17.04 17.68 -0.93
C MET A 63 -18.16 17.47 -1.96
N ALA A 64 -18.09 16.40 -2.75
CA ALA A 64 -19.11 16.08 -3.75
C ALA A 64 -20.49 15.83 -3.11
N ILE A 65 -20.54 15.17 -1.95
CA ILE A 65 -21.80 14.96 -1.22
C ILE A 65 -22.39 16.30 -0.76
N LEU A 66 -21.56 17.22 -0.25
CA LEU A 66 -22.03 18.54 0.19
C LEU A 66 -22.60 19.34 -0.99
N GLU A 67 -21.87 19.40 -2.10
CA GLU A 67 -22.35 20.06 -3.33
C GLU A 67 -23.60 19.38 -3.90
N PHE A 68 -23.72 18.05 -3.80
CA PHE A 68 -24.90 17.32 -4.24
C PHE A 68 -26.14 17.66 -3.41
N LYS A 69 -25.98 17.82 -2.10
CA LYS A 69 -27.06 18.25 -1.20
C LYS A 69 -27.51 19.67 -1.46
N GLU A 70 -26.57 20.59 -1.68
CA GLU A 70 -26.86 21.99 -1.99
C GLU A 70 -27.61 22.15 -3.31
N ASP A 71 -27.26 21.33 -4.32
CA ASP A 71 -27.91 21.38 -5.63
C ASP A 71 -29.36 20.84 -5.64
N MET A 72 -29.85 20.22 -4.55
CA MET A 72 -31.18 19.58 -4.43
C MET A 72 -31.56 18.69 -5.63
N LYS A 73 -30.57 18.10 -6.32
CA LYS A 73 -30.82 17.28 -7.52
C LYS A 73 -31.02 15.82 -7.14
N GLN A 74 -32.24 15.32 -7.34
CA GLN A 74 -32.53 13.90 -7.28
C GLN A 74 -32.11 13.24 -8.60
N GLY A 75 -30.85 12.82 -8.72
CA GLY A 75 -30.35 12.20 -9.95
C GLY A 75 -28.89 11.76 -9.91
N GLU A 76 -28.38 11.30 -11.05
CA GLU A 76 -26.96 10.98 -11.23
C GLU A 76 -26.16 12.27 -11.47
N LYS A 77 -25.05 12.45 -10.77
CA LYS A 77 -24.18 13.63 -10.94
C LYS A 77 -22.71 13.21 -10.90
N LEU A 78 -21.97 13.69 -11.91
CA LEU A 78 -20.52 13.53 -12.00
C LEU A 78 -19.84 14.84 -11.59
N PHE A 79 -19.02 14.77 -10.56
CA PHE A 79 -18.15 15.85 -10.11
C PHE A 79 -16.73 15.61 -10.61
N GLN A 80 -16.14 16.61 -11.24
CA GLN A 80 -14.76 16.56 -11.71
C GLN A 80 -13.90 17.52 -10.89
N TYR A 81 -12.88 16.97 -10.24
CA TYR A 81 -11.87 17.70 -9.49
C TYR A 81 -10.51 17.49 -10.16
N ASN A 82 -9.56 18.39 -9.92
CA ASN A 82 -8.20 18.28 -10.49
C ASN A 82 -7.48 16.97 -10.08
N ILE A 83 -7.87 16.39 -8.94
CA ILE A 83 -7.26 15.19 -8.37
C ILE A 83 -8.03 13.89 -8.67
N GLY A 84 -9.20 13.99 -9.29
CA GLY A 84 -10.04 12.84 -9.62
C GLY A 84 -11.51 13.18 -9.86
N THR A 85 -12.33 12.15 -10.04
CA THR A 85 -13.76 12.27 -10.32
C THR A 85 -14.59 11.55 -9.27
N VAL A 86 -15.76 12.09 -8.94
CA VAL A 86 -16.76 11.45 -8.07
C VAL A 86 -18.07 11.34 -8.83
N ASP A 87 -18.52 10.12 -9.04
CA ASP A 87 -19.84 9.80 -9.60
C ASP A 87 -20.80 9.46 -8.45
N ILE A 88 -21.93 10.17 -8.38
CA ILE A 88 -23.01 9.85 -7.45
C ILE A 88 -24.20 9.39 -8.28
N SER A 89 -24.60 8.13 -8.13
CA SER A 89 -25.78 7.55 -8.76
C SER A 89 -26.79 7.09 -7.72
N TYR A 90 -28.08 7.27 -8.00
CA TYR A 90 -29.15 6.84 -7.09
C TYR A 90 -29.63 5.43 -7.46
N ASP A 91 -29.43 4.48 -6.55
CA ASP A 91 -29.93 3.11 -6.66
C ASP A 91 -31.39 3.06 -6.15
N LYS A 92 -32.34 2.98 -7.09
CA LYS A 92 -33.78 2.93 -6.81
C LYS A 92 -34.20 1.65 -6.08
N GLU A 93 -33.51 0.53 -6.28
CA GLU A 93 -33.87 -0.74 -5.64
C GLU A 93 -33.50 -0.73 -4.17
N LYS A 94 -32.32 -0.19 -3.86
CA LYS A 94 -31.77 -0.16 -2.48
C LYS A 94 -32.08 1.14 -1.74
N LYS A 95 -32.75 2.11 -2.39
CA LYS A 95 -33.03 3.46 -1.87
C LYS A 95 -31.77 4.16 -1.31
N ASN A 96 -30.63 3.95 -1.95
CA ASN A 96 -29.32 4.44 -1.50
C ASN A 96 -28.58 5.11 -2.64
N HIS A 97 -27.64 6.01 -2.32
CA HIS A 97 -26.75 6.59 -3.31
C HIS A 97 -25.47 5.76 -3.36
N LYS A 98 -25.10 5.34 -4.57
CA LYS A 98 -23.83 4.71 -4.88
C LYS A 98 -22.86 5.82 -5.29
N ILE A 99 -21.78 5.95 -4.54
CA ILE A 99 -20.76 6.98 -4.76
C ILE A 99 -19.50 6.27 -5.23
N THR A 100 -19.04 6.59 -6.43
CA THR A 100 -17.83 6.02 -7.03
C THR A 100 -16.79 7.12 -7.21
N THR A 101 -15.75 7.06 -6.39
CA THR A 101 -14.62 7.97 -6.43
C THR A 101 -13.46 7.32 -7.18
N SER A 102 -12.91 8.03 -8.16
CA SER A 102 -11.72 7.63 -8.92
C SER A 102 -10.68 8.74 -8.89
N LEU A 103 -9.50 8.45 -8.35
CA LEU A 103 -8.37 9.38 -8.36
C LEU A 103 -7.50 9.19 -9.60
N ASN A 104 -6.72 10.21 -9.96
CA ASN A 104 -5.84 10.17 -11.14
C ASN A 104 -4.75 9.08 -11.05
N ASN A 105 -4.39 8.66 -9.84
CA ASN A 105 -3.43 7.59 -9.57
C ASN A 105 -4.04 6.19 -9.64
N GLN A 106 -5.20 6.04 -10.29
CA GLN A 106 -5.94 4.78 -10.47
C GLN A 106 -6.56 4.21 -9.18
N TYR A 107 -6.45 4.90 -8.04
CA TYR A 107 -7.16 4.52 -6.83
C TYR A 107 -8.67 4.70 -7.04
N LYS A 108 -9.44 3.65 -6.73
CA LYS A 108 -10.89 3.64 -6.85
C LYS A 108 -11.53 3.20 -5.55
N ARG A 109 -12.61 3.89 -5.18
CA ARG A 109 -13.41 3.55 -4.01
C ARG A 109 -14.88 3.71 -4.35
N THR A 110 -15.67 2.69 -4.03
CA THR A 110 -17.12 2.74 -4.13
C THR A 110 -17.72 2.66 -2.73
N THR A 111 -18.58 3.61 -2.40
CA THR A 111 -19.27 3.68 -1.12
C THR A 111 -20.76 3.76 -1.37
N ASN A 112 -21.55 2.93 -0.68
CA ASN A 112 -23.00 3.05 -0.67
C ASN A 112 -23.41 3.84 0.58
N ARG A 113 -24.09 4.97 0.42
CA ARG A 113 -24.56 5.80 1.53
C ARG A 113 -25.97 6.32 1.25
N THR A 114 -26.77 6.42 2.31
CA THR A 114 -28.03 7.17 2.25
C THR A 114 -27.69 8.65 2.46
N ILE A 115 -27.77 9.45 1.40
CA ILE A 115 -27.69 10.90 1.51
C ILE A 115 -29.10 11.37 1.90
N LYS A 116 -29.29 11.71 3.18
CA LYS A 116 -30.53 12.35 3.65
C LYS A 116 -30.49 13.83 3.27
N GLU A 117 -31.58 14.31 2.65
CA GLU A 117 -31.91 15.72 2.45
C GLU A 117 -31.82 16.48 3.78
#